data_AF-A0A6A4ZLR0-F1
#
_entry.id   AF-A0A6A4ZLR0-F1
#
_cell.length_a   1.000
_cell.length_b   1.000
_cell.length_c   1.000
_cell.angle_alpha   90.00
_cell.angle_beta   90.00
_cell.angle_gamma   90.00
#
_symmetry.space_group_name_H-M   'P 1'
#
loop_
_entity.id
_entity.type
_entity.pdbx_description
1 polymer ?
#
loop_
_entity_poly.entity_id
_entity_poly.type
_entity_poly.pdbx_seq_one_letter_code
_entity_poly.pdbx_strand_id
1 'polypeptide(L)'
;MGMKYFRHLSKLELHQALQRQLHQVERAQAKADLPKPKGKDAKGRGTRRFWWRKSKNKNKGNAATTSSDVQVLNTLDPIMLSELGPHTFQFVRPNGTVVVYNIDTLVQYILATGNFSEPETRIAFSDDVLKQLDNAATAAGFKFASVVTAQQQRAVFEQERIKRDGLLGLERCMGEVVTEMLHIIEDDDGEEGEMRLVMDVFPSFADLFSQLKSNDREYASHCHKHYVEYLRGPPNRPTVDESGLFGVVLDFMKQMAGKAPTAQRYGA
;
A
#
# COMPACT_ATOMS: atom_id res chain seq x y z
N MET A 1 -22.86 -10.46 0.89
CA MET A 1 -23.20 -11.36 2.01
C MET A 1 -22.03 -12.29 2.25
N GLY A 2 -21.46 -12.32 3.46
CA GLY A 2 -20.22 -13.03 3.75
C GLY A 2 -20.36 -14.56 3.69
N MET A 3 -19.30 -15.24 3.26
CA MET A 3 -19.17 -16.70 3.09
C MET A 3 -19.39 -17.55 4.35
N LYS A 4 -19.85 -16.96 5.46
CA LYS A 4 -20.09 -17.65 6.74
C LYS A 4 -21.34 -18.54 6.71
N TYR A 5 -22.25 -18.35 5.76
CA TYR A 5 -23.53 -19.09 5.68
C TYR A 5 -23.45 -20.43 4.94
N PHE A 6 -22.30 -20.79 4.37
CA PHE A 6 -22.18 -21.96 3.48
C PHE A 6 -21.38 -23.13 4.08
N ARG A 7 -20.87 -22.98 5.32
CA ARG A 7 -19.95 -23.95 5.95
C ARG A 7 -20.58 -25.30 6.32
N HIS A 8 -21.91 -25.40 6.32
CA HIS A 8 -22.64 -26.61 6.74
C HIS A 8 -23.40 -27.30 5.60
N LEU A 9 -23.29 -26.78 4.38
CA LEU A 9 -24.02 -27.31 3.23
C LEU A 9 -23.18 -28.37 2.50
N SER A 10 -23.81 -29.46 2.08
CA SER A 10 -23.18 -30.45 1.22
C SER A 10 -22.81 -29.81 -0.13
N LYS A 11 -21.84 -30.39 -0.87
CA LYS A 11 -21.40 -29.86 -2.17
C LYS A 11 -22.56 -29.62 -3.14
N LEU A 12 -23.60 -30.47 -3.10
CA LEU A 12 -24.78 -30.37 -3.95
C LEU A 12 -25.66 -29.16 -3.58
N GLU A 13 -25.88 -28.94 -2.29
CA GLU A 13 -26.67 -27.82 -1.78
C GLU A 13 -25.96 -26.48 -1.98
N LEU A 14 -24.63 -26.46 -1.84
CA LEU A 14 -23.80 -25.30 -2.13
C LEU A 14 -23.92 -24.90 -3.61
N HIS A 15 -23.87 -25.88 -4.52
CA HIS A 15 -24.01 -25.64 -5.95
C HIS A 15 -25.40 -25.08 -6.32
N GLN A 16 -26.47 -25.65 -5.76
CA GLN A 16 -27.83 -25.14 -5.98
C GLN A 16 -28.03 -23.73 -5.41
N ALA A 17 -27.46 -23.43 -4.24
CA ALA A 17 -27.55 -22.11 -3.62
C ALA A 17 -26.81 -21.05 -4.46
N LEU A 18 -25.64 -21.39 -5.00
CA LEU A 18 -24.87 -20.51 -5.89
C LEU A 18 -25.59 -20.24 -7.20
N GLN A 19 -26.18 -21.26 -7.83
CA GLN A 19 -26.98 -21.09 -9.06
C GLN A 19 -28.21 -20.18 -8.83
N ARG A 20 -28.86 -20.29 -7.66
CA ARG A 20 -29.98 -19.40 -7.31
C ARG A 20 -29.54 -17.95 -7.12
N GLN A 21 -28.36 -17.71 -6.54
CA GLN A 21 -27.81 -16.36 -6.43
C GLN A 21 -27.47 -15.77 -7.80
N LEU A 22 -26.87 -16.56 -8.69
CA LEU A 22 -26.54 -16.12 -10.05
C LEU A 22 -27.81 -15.72 -10.83
N HIS A 23 -28.86 -16.54 -10.79
CA HIS A 23 -30.12 -16.18 -11.44
C HIS A 23 -30.82 -14.94 -10.83
N GLN A 24 -30.62 -14.67 -9.54
CA GLN A 24 -31.13 -13.43 -8.93
C GLN A 24 -30.36 -12.20 -9.39
N VAL A 25 -29.04 -12.32 -9.54
CA VAL A 25 -28.18 -11.25 -10.08
C VAL A 25 -28.52 -10.98 -11.54
N GLU A 26 -28.67 -12.02 -12.37
CA GLU A 26 -29.09 -11.87 -13.78
C GLU A 26 -30.45 -11.17 -13.90
N ARG A 27 -31.42 -11.51 -13.05
CA ARG A 27 -32.73 -10.84 -13.03
C ARG A 27 -32.67 -9.38 -12.55
N ALA A 28 -31.76 -9.06 -11.63
CA ALA A 28 -31.52 -7.69 -11.19
C ALA A 28 -30.82 -6.86 -12.28
N GLN A 29 -29.84 -7.44 -12.97
CA GLN A 29 -29.16 -6.83 -14.11
C GLN A 29 -30.15 -6.55 -15.26
N ALA A 30 -30.97 -7.54 -15.62
CA ALA A 30 -31.99 -7.40 -16.67
C ALA A 30 -33.07 -6.35 -16.34
N LYS A 31 -33.32 -6.08 -15.06
CA LYS A 31 -34.21 -4.99 -14.62
C LYS A 31 -33.55 -3.61 -14.67
N ALA A 32 -32.22 -3.54 -14.54
CA ALA A 32 -31.46 -2.31 -14.64
C ALA A 32 -31.27 -1.86 -16.11
N ASP A 33 -31.20 -2.81 -17.04
CA ASP A 33 -31.01 -2.57 -18.47
C ASP A 33 -32.29 -2.20 -19.25
N LEU A 34 -33.45 -2.17 -18.58
CA LEU A 34 -34.68 -1.69 -19.19
C LEU A 34 -34.70 -0.15 -19.24
N PRO A 35 -34.98 0.48 -20.40
CA PRO A 35 -35.02 1.93 -20.51
C PRO A 35 -36.16 2.52 -19.67
N LYS A 36 -35.82 3.47 -18.78
CA LYS A 36 -36.79 4.18 -17.93
C LYS A 36 -37.81 4.94 -18.79
N PRO A 37 -39.13 4.74 -18.60
CA PRO A 37 -40.13 5.52 -19.31
C PRO A 37 -40.11 6.98 -18.84
N LYS A 38 -40.09 7.92 -19.80
CA LYS A 38 -40.23 9.36 -19.56
C LYS A 38 -41.68 9.68 -19.11
N GLY A 39 -41.80 10.06 -17.83
CA GLY A 39 -42.71 11.07 -17.27
C GLY A 39 -44.23 10.93 -17.47
N LYS A 40 -44.97 10.92 -16.35
CA LYS A 40 -46.19 11.73 -16.16
C LYS A 40 -46.58 11.79 -14.67
N ASP A 41 -46.90 12.99 -14.24
CA ASP A 41 -47.35 13.34 -12.89
C ASP A 41 -48.60 12.58 -12.45
N ALA A 42 -48.59 12.04 -11.22
CA ALA A 42 -49.81 11.74 -10.48
C ALA A 42 -49.58 11.81 -8.97
N LYS A 43 -50.43 12.61 -8.33
CA LYS A 43 -50.46 12.99 -6.91
C LYS A 43 -50.71 11.80 -5.97
N GLY A 44 -50.03 11.82 -4.82
CA GLY A 44 -50.66 11.66 -3.51
C GLY A 44 -50.63 10.28 -2.84
N ARG A 45 -49.85 10.17 -1.75
CA ARG A 45 -50.09 9.44 -0.47
C ARG A 45 -48.72 9.18 0.19
N GLY A 46 -48.40 9.54 1.42
CA GLY A 46 -49.04 10.33 2.46
C GLY A 46 -47.95 10.63 3.51
N THR A 47 -47.93 11.86 3.99
CA THR A 47 -46.97 12.40 4.95
C THR A 47 -47.24 11.87 6.36
N ARG A 48 -46.22 11.31 7.03
CA ARG A 48 -46.21 11.19 8.49
C ARG A 48 -45.35 12.29 9.09
N ARG A 49 -46.03 13.21 9.77
CA ARG A 49 -45.48 14.22 10.67
C ARG A 49 -44.85 13.55 11.89
N PHE A 50 -43.71 14.07 12.34
CA PHE A 50 -43.37 14.14 13.76
C PHE A 50 -43.01 15.59 14.10
N TRP A 51 -43.98 16.31 14.67
CA TRP A 51 -43.72 17.35 15.68
C TRP A 51 -43.28 16.57 16.94
N TRP A 52 -42.32 16.96 17.79
CA TRP A 52 -42.20 18.20 18.59
C TRP A 52 -40.74 18.33 19.09
N ARG A 53 -40.11 19.50 18.94
CA ARG A 53 -39.55 20.29 20.07
C ARG A 53 -39.15 21.68 19.57
N LYS A 54 -40.04 22.65 19.81
CA LYS A 54 -39.72 24.08 19.79
C LYS A 54 -38.82 24.40 20.99
N SER A 55 -37.77 25.19 20.78
CA SER A 55 -37.50 26.32 21.67
C SER A 55 -36.70 27.42 20.96
N LYS A 56 -37.42 28.51 20.72
CA LYS A 56 -37.04 29.94 20.71
C LYS A 56 -35.71 30.36 20.07
N ASN A 57 -35.86 30.83 18.84
CA ASN A 57 -35.15 31.98 18.32
C ASN A 57 -35.28 33.17 19.29
N LYS A 58 -34.16 33.71 19.78
CA LYS A 58 -34.12 35.00 20.47
C LYS A 58 -33.05 35.84 19.78
N ASN A 59 -33.51 36.74 18.92
CA ASN A 59 -32.72 37.84 18.40
C ASN A 59 -32.33 38.76 19.58
N LYS A 60 -31.02 38.83 19.86
CA LYS A 60 -30.30 39.91 20.58
C LYS A 60 -28.88 39.79 20.02
N GLY A 61 -28.49 40.62 19.06
CA GLY A 61 -28.01 41.97 19.32
C GLY A 61 -26.49 41.96 19.15
N ASN A 62 -25.97 42.87 18.32
CA ASN A 62 -24.56 43.05 17.98
C ASN A 62 -23.58 42.75 19.14
N ALA A 63 -22.66 41.81 18.93
CA ALA A 63 -21.39 41.74 19.64
C ALA A 63 -20.37 40.96 18.78
N ALA A 64 -19.13 41.42 18.86
CA ALA A 64 -17.95 41.07 18.09
C ALA A 64 -17.66 39.56 17.91
N THR A 65 -17.17 39.24 16.71
CA THR A 65 -15.99 38.40 16.43
C THR A 65 -15.47 37.52 17.59
N THR A 66 -15.65 36.19 17.47
CA THR A 66 -14.66 35.19 17.92
C THR A 66 -14.79 33.92 17.07
N SER A 67 -13.67 33.58 16.43
CA SER A 67 -13.29 32.34 15.75
C SER A 67 -14.15 31.10 15.99
N SER A 68 -14.60 30.46 14.90
CA SER A 68 -14.87 29.02 14.90
C SER A 68 -13.60 28.31 15.38
N ASP A 69 -13.65 27.64 16.54
CA ASP A 69 -12.51 26.92 17.10
C ASP A 69 -11.97 25.94 16.06
N VAL A 70 -10.81 26.26 15.50
CA VAL A 70 -10.10 25.40 14.55
C VAL A 70 -9.60 24.21 15.35
N GLN A 71 -10.27 23.07 15.21
CA GLN A 71 -9.89 21.87 15.92
C GLN A 71 -8.64 21.28 15.27
N VAL A 72 -7.48 21.62 15.85
CA VAL A 72 -6.19 21.00 15.52
C VAL A 72 -6.23 19.55 16.01
N LEU A 73 -5.99 18.62 15.08
CA LEU A 73 -6.19 17.19 15.31
C LEU A 73 -5.00 16.53 16.01
N ASN A 74 -3.79 16.99 15.72
CA ASN A 74 -2.55 16.27 16.05
C ASN A 74 -1.56 17.13 16.83
N THR A 75 -0.80 16.48 17.70
CA THR A 75 0.29 17.08 18.50
C THR A 75 1.68 16.68 18.00
N LEU A 76 1.78 15.62 17.20
CA LEU A 76 2.99 15.13 16.56
C LEU A 76 2.86 15.21 15.05
N ASP A 77 4.00 15.32 14.37
CA ASP A 77 4.07 15.23 12.91
C ASP A 77 3.55 13.85 12.44
N PRO A 78 2.52 13.79 11.60
CA PRO A 78 1.97 12.53 11.13
C PRO A 78 2.92 11.68 10.27
N ILE A 79 3.95 12.29 9.66
CA ILE A 79 4.87 11.58 8.75
C ILE A 79 5.96 10.87 9.54
N MET A 80 6.66 11.62 10.40
CA MET A 80 7.82 11.12 11.16
C MET A 80 7.46 10.68 12.59
N LEU A 81 6.23 10.93 13.05
CA LEU A 81 5.78 10.69 14.42
C LEU A 81 6.63 11.40 15.47
N SER A 82 7.27 12.51 15.09
CA SER A 82 8.11 13.36 15.92
C SER A 82 7.35 14.58 16.44
N GLU A 83 7.91 15.30 17.40
CA GLU A 83 7.34 16.58 17.84
C GLU A 83 7.26 17.60 16.69
N LEU A 84 6.28 18.50 16.78
CA LEU A 84 6.15 19.62 15.85
C LEU A 84 7.25 20.65 16.16
N GLY A 85 8.04 20.98 15.15
CA GLY A 85 9.14 21.91 15.23
C GLY A 85 8.72 23.38 15.04
N PRO A 86 9.68 24.28 14.83
CA PRO A 86 9.41 25.72 14.69
C PRO A 86 8.77 26.10 13.35
N HIS A 87 8.84 25.22 12.35
CA HIS A 87 8.38 25.48 10.98
C HIS A 87 7.29 24.48 10.60
N THR A 88 6.04 24.88 10.81
CA THR A 88 4.88 24.02 10.58
C THR A 88 3.98 24.51 9.46
N PHE A 89 3.32 23.58 8.77
CA PHE A 89 2.30 23.83 7.77
C PHE A 89 0.95 23.30 8.23
N GLN A 90 -0.11 24.10 8.08
CA GLN A 90 -1.47 23.72 8.45
C GLN A 90 -2.27 23.37 7.20
N PHE A 91 -2.86 22.18 7.18
CA PHE A 91 -3.78 21.75 6.13
C PHE A 91 -5.20 21.62 6.68
N VAL A 92 -6.15 22.32 6.05
CA VAL A 92 -7.58 22.28 6.43
C VAL A 92 -8.29 21.26 5.57
N ARG A 93 -8.83 20.21 6.19
CA ARG A 93 -9.60 19.16 5.50
C ARG A 93 -11.03 19.65 5.19
N PRO A 94 -11.74 19.03 4.22
CA PRO A 94 -13.11 19.42 3.85
C PRO A 94 -14.14 19.33 4.99
N ASN A 95 -13.88 18.50 6.00
CA ASN A 95 -14.71 18.38 7.20
C ASN A 95 -14.43 19.47 8.26
N GLY A 96 -13.50 20.39 8.00
CA GLY A 96 -13.11 21.48 8.91
C GLY A 96 -12.02 21.13 9.92
N THR A 97 -11.55 19.87 9.98
CA THR A 97 -10.43 19.50 10.85
C THR A 97 -9.10 19.99 10.28
N VAL A 98 -8.19 20.44 11.15
CA VAL A 98 -6.88 20.94 10.74
C VAL A 98 -5.78 20.01 11.21
N VAL A 99 -4.88 19.70 10.29
CA VAL A 99 -3.69 18.88 10.55
C VAL A 99 -2.46 19.74 10.38
N VAL A 100 -1.49 19.53 11.26
CA VAL A 100 -0.24 20.27 11.27
C VAL A 100 0.90 19.33 10.92
N TYR A 101 1.74 19.71 9.97
CA TYR A 101 2.93 18.97 9.57
C TYR A 101 4.17 19.82 9.81
N ASN A 102 5.34 19.21 10.05
CA ASN A 102 6.57 19.94 9.85
C ASN A 102 6.78 20.17 8.34
N ILE A 103 7.23 21.36 7.97
CA ILE A 103 7.36 21.73 6.55
C ILE A 103 8.41 20.85 5.85
N ASP A 104 9.52 20.56 6.53
CA ASP A 104 10.61 19.75 5.99
C ASP A 104 10.19 18.32 5.70
N THR A 105 9.51 17.66 6.63
CA THR A 105 9.02 16.29 6.46
C THR A 105 7.97 16.19 5.35
N LEU A 106 7.03 17.14 5.29
CA LEU A 106 5.98 17.16 4.28
C LEU A 106 6.54 17.38 2.88
N VAL A 107 7.44 18.36 2.71
CA VAL A 107 8.07 18.63 1.41
C VAL A 107 8.94 17.45 0.97
N GLN A 108 9.78 16.90 1.86
CA GLN A 108 10.60 15.74 1.53
C GLN A 108 9.75 14.53 1.16
N TYR A 109 8.65 14.27 1.88
CA TYR A 109 7.72 13.20 1.55
C TYR A 109 7.12 13.37 0.14
N ILE A 110 6.61 14.56 -0.19
CA ILE A 110 6.02 14.83 -1.51
C ILE A 110 7.06 14.62 -2.61
N LEU A 111 8.28 15.13 -2.43
CA LEU A 111 9.36 15.03 -3.42
C LEU A 111 9.93 13.62 -3.53
N ALA A 112 10.00 12.86 -2.44
CA ALA A 112 10.53 11.49 -2.46
C ALA A 112 9.51 10.49 -3.02
N THR A 113 8.22 10.69 -2.73
CA THR A 113 7.16 9.76 -3.15
C THR A 113 6.46 10.15 -4.44
N GLY A 114 6.56 11.43 -4.83
CA GLY A 114 5.79 11.99 -5.93
C GLY A 114 4.28 12.02 -5.67
N ASN A 115 3.86 11.90 -4.41
CA ASN A 115 2.44 11.92 -4.04
C ASN A 115 2.02 13.31 -3.58
N PHE A 116 1.33 14.04 -4.46
CA PHE A 116 0.82 15.39 -4.24
C PHE A 116 -0.53 15.41 -3.50
N SER A 117 -0.70 14.50 -2.55
CA SER A 117 -1.90 14.37 -1.73
C SER A 117 -1.52 14.34 -0.26
N GLU A 118 -2.44 14.76 0.59
CA GLU A 118 -2.25 14.75 2.04
C GLU A 118 -1.95 13.32 2.53
N PRO A 119 -0.90 13.10 3.34
CA PRO A 119 -0.40 11.76 3.64
C PRO A 119 -1.39 10.80 4.31
N GLU A 120 -2.28 11.29 5.19
CA GLU A 120 -3.18 10.42 5.97
C GLU A 120 -4.47 10.10 5.21
N THR A 121 -5.12 11.13 4.69
CA THR A 121 -6.44 11.10 4.04
C THR A 121 -6.37 10.93 2.54
N ARG A 122 -5.19 11.14 1.93
CA ARG A 122 -4.96 11.09 0.49
C ARG A 122 -5.81 12.10 -0.30
N ILE A 123 -6.22 13.18 0.36
CA ILE A 123 -6.90 14.30 -0.31
C ILE A 123 -5.85 15.04 -1.14
N ALA A 124 -6.10 15.19 -2.44
CA ALA A 124 -5.18 15.89 -3.34
C ALA A 124 -4.97 17.34 -2.87
N PHE A 125 -3.72 17.79 -2.83
CA PHE A 125 -3.42 19.19 -2.60
C PHE A 125 -3.83 20.01 -3.83
N SER A 126 -4.42 21.18 -3.60
CA SER A 126 -4.63 22.14 -4.67
C SER A 126 -3.31 22.83 -5.03
N ASP A 127 -3.23 23.35 -6.25
CA ASP A 127 -2.05 24.08 -6.73
C ASP A 127 -1.73 25.29 -5.82
N ASP A 128 -2.75 25.92 -5.24
CA ASP A 128 -2.57 27.02 -4.30
C ASP A 128 -1.94 26.57 -2.98
N VAL A 129 -2.35 25.40 -2.46
CA VAL A 129 -1.76 24.81 -1.25
C VAL A 129 -0.30 24.44 -1.51
N LEU A 130 0.02 23.88 -2.67
CA LEU A 130 1.41 23.54 -3.03
C LEU A 130 2.29 24.79 -3.16
N LYS A 131 1.77 25.88 -3.75
CA LYS A 131 2.47 27.18 -3.77
C LYS A 131 2.69 27.74 -2.36
N GLN A 132 1.68 27.64 -1.49
CA GLN A 132 1.82 28.06 -0.09
C GLN A 132 2.90 27.24 0.63
N LEU A 133 2.96 25.94 0.36
CA LEU A 133 3.98 25.06 0.94
C LEU A 133 5.39 25.43 0.48
N ASP A 134 5.60 25.67 -0.82
CA ASP A 134 6.89 26.13 -1.36
C ASP A 134 7.33 27.48 -0.78
N ASN A 135 6.39 28.43 -0.65
CA ASN A 135 6.65 29.73 -0.04
C ASN A 135 7.02 29.58 1.44
N ALA A 136 6.31 28.72 2.18
CA ALA A 136 6.58 28.45 3.59
C ALA A 136 7.94 27.78 3.79
N ALA A 137 8.30 26.83 2.92
CA ALA A 137 9.61 26.18 2.94
C ALA A 137 10.75 27.17 2.67
N THR A 138 10.56 28.04 1.67
CA THR A 138 11.53 29.09 1.34
C THR A 138 11.67 30.11 2.48
N ALA A 139 10.56 30.53 3.08
CA ALA A 139 10.56 31.46 4.22
C ALA A 139 11.22 30.86 5.48
N ALA A 140 11.09 29.54 5.67
CA ALA A 140 11.80 28.79 6.71
C ALA A 140 13.30 28.56 6.41
N GLY A 141 13.78 28.98 5.23
CA GLY A 141 15.19 28.86 4.83
C GLY A 141 15.60 27.48 4.31
N PHE A 142 14.63 26.60 4.04
CA PHE A 142 14.91 25.29 3.46
C PHE A 142 15.27 25.41 1.96
N LYS A 143 16.19 24.57 1.51
CA LYS A 143 16.69 24.53 0.12
C LYS A 143 16.19 23.29 -0.63
N PHE A 144 14.89 23.01 -0.54
CA PHE A 144 14.28 21.89 -1.25
C PHE A 144 13.94 22.25 -2.70
N ALA A 145 13.77 21.24 -3.54
CA ALA A 145 13.15 21.44 -4.86
C ALA A 145 11.68 21.86 -4.69
N SER A 146 11.13 22.59 -5.67
CA SER A 146 9.75 23.07 -5.58
C SER A 146 8.75 21.94 -5.78
N VAL A 147 7.79 21.80 -4.85
CA VAL A 147 6.71 20.82 -4.96
C VAL A 147 5.77 21.14 -6.12
N VAL A 148 5.61 22.42 -6.47
CA VAL A 148 4.82 22.85 -7.64
C VAL A 148 5.47 22.40 -8.94
N THR A 149 6.80 22.58 -9.06
CA THR A 149 7.53 22.10 -10.25
C THR A 149 7.49 20.57 -10.36
N ALA A 150 7.60 19.87 -9.23
CA ALA A 150 7.48 18.42 -9.18
C ALA A 150 6.08 17.94 -9.61
N GLN A 151 5.02 18.67 -9.23
CA GLN A 151 3.64 18.34 -9.62
C GLN A 151 3.44 18.43 -11.15
N GLN A 152 4.11 19.37 -11.82
CA GLN A 152 4.09 19.47 -13.28
C GLN A 152 4.77 18.27 -13.96
N GLN A 153 5.73 17.64 -13.29
CA GLN A 153 6.44 16.45 -13.75
C GLN A 153 5.84 15.15 -13.21
N ARG A 154 4.57 15.16 -12.80
CA ARG A 154 3.88 14.02 -12.18
C ARG A 154 4.03 12.71 -12.95
N ALA A 155 4.05 12.74 -14.29
CA ALA A 155 4.21 11.53 -15.10
C ALA A 155 5.54 10.80 -14.81
N VAL A 156 6.62 11.53 -14.55
CA VAL A 156 7.94 10.96 -14.21
C VAL A 156 7.86 10.25 -12.87
N PHE A 157 7.25 10.89 -11.87
CA PHE A 157 7.04 10.29 -10.55
C PHE A 157 6.14 9.07 -10.58
N GLU A 158 5.10 9.07 -11.42
CA GLU A 158 4.23 7.91 -11.61
C GLU A 158 5.00 6.73 -12.22
N GLN A 159 5.87 6.98 -13.19
CA GLN A 159 6.73 5.95 -13.79
C GLN A 159 7.73 5.38 -12.77
N GLU A 160 8.41 6.23 -12.00
CA GLU A 160 9.32 5.79 -10.95
C GLU A 160 8.59 5.01 -9.85
N ARG A 161 7.37 5.43 -9.49
CA ARG A 161 6.53 4.68 -8.55
C ARG A 161 6.18 3.29 -9.08
N ILE A 162 5.77 3.18 -10.36
CA ILE A 162 5.48 1.88 -10.98
C ILE A 162 6.72 0.98 -10.94
N LYS A 163 7.91 1.53 -11.25
CA LYS A 163 9.17 0.80 -11.16
C LYS A 163 9.42 0.31 -9.74
N ARG A 164 9.34 1.19 -8.74
CA ARG A 164 9.50 0.84 -7.32
C ARG A 164 8.52 -0.24 -6.86
N ASP A 165 7.25 -0.09 -7.21
CA ASP A 165 6.20 -1.04 -6.85
C ASP A 165 6.46 -2.42 -7.52
N GLY A 166 7.00 -2.43 -8.74
CA GLY A 166 7.47 -3.64 -9.42
C GLY A 166 8.63 -4.33 -8.69
N LEU A 167 9.63 -3.55 -8.22
CA LEU A 167 10.75 -4.09 -7.43
C LEU A 167 10.28 -4.66 -6.08
N LEU A 168 9.34 -4.00 -5.42
CA LEU A 168 8.69 -4.51 -4.21
C LEU A 168 7.88 -5.79 -4.51
N GLY A 169 7.27 -5.89 -5.68
CA GLY A 169 6.60 -7.12 -6.13
C GLY A 169 7.58 -8.29 -6.26
N LEU A 170 8.72 -8.07 -6.93
CA LEU A 170 9.78 -9.09 -7.07
C LEU A 170 10.33 -9.53 -5.71
N GLU A 171 10.59 -8.57 -4.80
CA GLU A 171 11.04 -8.84 -3.44
C GLU A 171 10.07 -9.77 -2.70
N ARG A 172 8.77 -9.50 -2.74
CA ARG A 172 7.75 -10.37 -2.13
C ARG A 172 7.74 -11.78 -2.70
N CYS A 173 7.77 -11.91 -4.04
CA CYS A 173 7.81 -13.22 -4.68
C CYS A 173 9.06 -14.01 -4.26
N MET A 174 10.23 -13.37 -4.20
CA MET A 174 11.43 -14.03 -3.69
C MET A 174 11.30 -14.43 -2.22
N GLY A 175 10.68 -13.59 -1.39
CA GLY A 175 10.40 -13.93 0.01
C GLY A 175 9.56 -15.21 0.15
N GLU A 176 8.60 -15.44 -0.74
CA GLU A 176 7.84 -16.69 -0.80
C GLU A 176 8.73 -17.88 -1.18
N VAL A 177 9.59 -17.73 -2.19
CA VAL A 177 10.52 -18.79 -2.62
C VAL A 177 11.55 -19.11 -1.53
N VAL A 178 12.06 -18.10 -0.83
CA VAL A 178 12.98 -18.27 0.32
C VAL A 178 12.27 -18.95 1.48
N THR A 179 10.99 -18.64 1.69
CA THR A 179 10.16 -19.35 2.67
C THR A 179 10.01 -20.81 2.28
N GLU A 180 9.84 -21.13 1.00
CA GLU A 180 9.81 -22.53 0.54
C GLU A 180 11.16 -23.24 0.75
N MET A 181 12.29 -22.58 0.50
CA MET A 181 13.60 -23.13 0.85
C MET A 181 13.68 -23.51 2.33
N LEU A 182 13.18 -22.64 3.22
CA LEU A 182 13.17 -22.90 4.65
C LEU A 182 12.32 -24.12 5.01
N HIS A 183 11.12 -24.24 4.42
CA HIS A 183 10.26 -25.41 4.63
C HIS A 183 10.94 -26.71 4.20
N ILE A 184 11.66 -26.71 3.07
CA ILE A 184 12.40 -27.87 2.60
C ILE A 184 13.59 -28.21 3.52
N ILE A 185 14.27 -27.21 4.07
CA ILE A 185 15.36 -27.42 5.04
C ILE A 185 14.84 -28.07 6.33
N GLU A 186 13.67 -27.62 6.80
CA GLU A 186 13.06 -28.11 8.03
C GLU A 186 12.32 -29.45 7.87
N ASP A 187 12.22 -29.97 6.64
CA ASP A 187 11.58 -31.26 6.33
C ASP A 187 12.53 -32.45 6.55
N ASP A 188 11.97 -33.64 6.79
CA ASP A 188 12.72 -34.86 7.08
C ASP A 188 13.04 -35.73 5.84
N ASP A 189 12.50 -35.36 4.67
CA ASP A 189 12.78 -36.03 3.39
C ASP A 189 13.84 -35.28 2.55
N GLY A 190 15.11 -35.65 2.76
CA GLY A 190 16.24 -35.05 2.07
C GLY A 190 16.28 -35.31 0.56
N GLU A 191 15.83 -36.47 0.07
CA GLU A 191 15.90 -36.81 -1.36
C GLU A 191 14.84 -36.03 -2.16
N GLU A 192 13.60 -36.02 -1.68
CA GLU A 192 12.54 -35.20 -2.26
C GLU A 192 12.89 -33.71 -2.15
N GLY A 193 13.42 -33.29 -0.98
CA GLY A 193 13.87 -31.93 -0.74
C GLY A 193 14.92 -31.46 -1.75
N GLU A 194 15.97 -32.27 -1.98
CA GLU A 194 17.00 -31.94 -2.97
C GLU A 194 16.43 -31.83 -4.39
N MET A 195 15.56 -32.77 -4.79
CA MET A 195 14.91 -32.73 -6.11
C MET A 195 14.09 -31.44 -6.28
N ARG A 196 13.27 -31.07 -5.29
CA ARG A 196 12.45 -29.85 -5.31
C ARG A 196 13.31 -28.58 -5.35
N LEU A 197 14.41 -28.55 -4.59
CA LEU A 197 15.34 -27.41 -4.61
C LEU A 197 15.92 -27.19 -6.00
N VAL A 198 16.41 -28.25 -6.65
CA VAL A 198 17.11 -28.14 -7.94
C VAL A 198 16.14 -27.91 -9.10
N MET A 199 14.98 -28.55 -9.10
CA MET A 199 14.03 -28.49 -10.23
C MET A 199 13.16 -27.24 -10.21
N ASP A 200 12.75 -26.77 -9.03
CA ASP A 200 11.72 -25.73 -8.91
C ASP A 200 12.23 -24.47 -8.19
N VAL A 201 12.76 -24.63 -6.97
CA VAL A 201 12.99 -23.50 -6.05
C VAL A 201 14.20 -22.67 -6.45
N PHE A 202 15.35 -23.29 -6.72
CA PHE A 202 16.57 -22.59 -7.14
C PHE A 202 16.40 -21.87 -8.49
N PRO A 203 15.86 -22.50 -9.55
CA PRO A 203 15.63 -21.79 -10.81
C PRO A 203 14.69 -20.59 -10.64
N SER A 204 13.61 -20.74 -9.87
CA SER A 204 12.66 -19.65 -9.60
C SER A 204 13.32 -18.48 -8.87
N PHE A 205 14.07 -18.76 -7.80
CA PHE A 205 14.80 -17.71 -7.09
C PHE A 205 15.83 -17.03 -7.97
N ALA A 206 16.59 -17.80 -8.77
CA ALA A 206 17.65 -17.27 -9.61
C ALA A 206 17.13 -16.28 -10.66
N ASP A 207 16.00 -16.60 -11.30
CA ASP A 207 15.35 -15.71 -12.28
C ASP A 207 14.88 -14.41 -11.61
N LEU A 208 14.10 -14.52 -10.53
CA LEU A 208 13.58 -13.36 -9.80
C LEU A 208 14.70 -12.46 -9.26
N PHE A 209 15.74 -13.06 -8.69
CA PHE A 209 16.87 -12.31 -8.13
C PHE A 209 17.72 -11.64 -9.22
N SER A 210 17.86 -12.28 -10.39
CA SER A 210 18.51 -11.67 -11.56
C SER A 210 17.74 -10.45 -12.06
N GLN A 211 16.40 -10.55 -12.14
CA GLN A 211 15.54 -9.44 -12.50
C GLN A 211 15.65 -8.28 -11.50
N LEU A 212 15.65 -8.56 -10.19
CA LEU A 212 15.84 -7.53 -9.17
C LEU A 212 17.21 -6.86 -9.29
N LYS A 213 18.29 -7.66 -9.35
CA LYS A 213 19.68 -7.19 -9.41
C LYS A 213 19.99 -6.37 -10.66
N SER A 214 19.33 -6.67 -11.79
CA SER A 214 19.50 -5.90 -13.03
C SER A 214 18.82 -4.53 -13.00
N ASN A 215 17.78 -4.36 -12.19
CA ASN A 215 17.06 -3.09 -12.05
C ASN A 215 17.58 -2.23 -10.88
N ASP A 216 17.95 -2.86 -9.77
CA ASP A 216 18.51 -2.19 -8.59
C ASP A 216 19.44 -3.14 -7.82
N ARG A 217 20.75 -2.95 -7.99
CA ARG A 217 21.77 -3.82 -7.40
C ARG A 217 21.94 -3.61 -5.90
N GLU A 218 21.77 -2.39 -5.42
CA GLU A 218 21.92 -2.07 -4.01
C GLU A 218 20.74 -2.62 -3.23
N TYR A 219 19.52 -2.38 -3.71
CA TYR A 219 18.32 -2.95 -3.13
C TYR A 219 18.33 -4.48 -3.15
N ALA A 220 18.77 -5.10 -4.26
CA ALA A 220 18.94 -6.55 -4.33
C ALA A 220 19.95 -7.09 -3.29
N SER A 221 21.06 -6.36 -3.06
CA SER A 221 22.03 -6.74 -2.04
C SER A 221 21.45 -6.68 -0.62
N HIS A 222 20.61 -5.68 -0.33
CA HIS A 222 19.91 -5.60 0.95
C HIS A 222 18.91 -6.73 1.14
N CYS A 223 18.08 -7.01 0.12
CA CYS A 223 17.14 -8.12 0.16
C CYS A 223 17.85 -9.46 0.37
N HIS A 224 18.93 -9.71 -0.38
CA HIS A 224 19.73 -10.92 -0.25
C HIS A 224 20.26 -11.13 1.18
N LYS A 225 20.80 -10.07 1.78
CA LYS A 225 21.27 -10.11 3.17
C LYS A 225 20.16 -10.53 4.12
N HIS A 226 18.96 -9.94 3.99
CA HIS A 226 17.80 -10.30 4.80
C HIS A 226 17.35 -11.75 4.58
N TYR A 227 17.35 -12.25 3.34
CA TYR A 227 17.00 -13.64 3.06
C TYR A 227 17.97 -14.62 3.70
N VAL A 228 19.28 -14.35 3.66
CA VAL A 228 20.29 -15.19 4.30
C VAL A 228 20.14 -15.15 5.83
N GLU A 229 19.88 -13.98 6.41
CA GLU A 229 19.62 -13.85 7.84
C GLU A 229 18.33 -14.59 8.25
N TYR A 230 17.27 -14.49 7.45
CA TYR A 230 16.02 -15.19 7.66
C TYR A 230 16.20 -16.72 7.62
N LEU A 231 16.91 -17.23 6.61
CA LEU A 231 17.20 -18.67 6.49
C LEU A 231 18.02 -19.21 7.65
N ARG A 232 18.90 -18.42 8.27
CA ARG A 232 19.68 -18.83 9.45
C ARG A 232 18.85 -18.91 10.72
N GLY A 233 17.75 -18.16 10.78
CA GLY A 233 17.00 -17.93 12.00
C GLY A 233 17.76 -17.08 13.02
N PRO A 234 17.10 -16.67 14.11
CA PRO A 234 17.72 -15.87 15.15
C PRO A 234 18.73 -16.70 15.99
N PRO A 235 19.75 -16.06 16.61
CA PRO A 235 20.82 -16.80 17.32
C PRO A 235 20.35 -17.71 18.46
N ASN A 236 19.20 -17.39 19.07
CA ASN A 236 18.60 -18.17 20.15
C ASN A 236 17.71 -19.33 19.65
N ARG A 237 17.33 -19.33 18.38
CA ARG A 237 16.54 -20.36 17.74
C ARG A 237 16.95 -20.46 16.27
N PRO A 238 18.12 -21.07 15.98
CA PRO A 238 18.55 -21.27 14.61
C PRO A 238 17.61 -22.22 13.88
N THR A 239 17.66 -22.18 12.56
CA THR A 239 16.95 -23.12 11.69
C THR A 239 17.40 -24.55 11.97
N VAL A 240 16.43 -25.45 12.07
CA VAL A 240 16.65 -26.89 12.24
C VAL A 240 16.86 -27.51 10.87
N ASP A 241 17.88 -28.34 10.72
CA ASP A 241 18.25 -29.00 9.46
C ASP A 241 18.42 -30.49 9.73
N GLU A 242 17.34 -31.26 9.59
CA GLU A 242 17.35 -32.71 9.81
C GLU A 242 17.97 -33.45 8.60
N SER A 243 17.82 -32.87 7.40
CA SER A 243 18.18 -33.49 6.12
C SER A 243 19.58 -33.10 5.60
N GLY A 244 20.24 -32.12 6.22
CA GLY A 244 21.56 -31.62 5.80
C GLY A 244 21.52 -30.67 4.59
N LEU A 245 20.33 -30.20 4.19
CA LEU A 245 20.13 -29.39 3.00
C LEU A 245 20.45 -27.90 3.23
N PHE A 246 20.56 -27.47 4.49
CA PHE A 246 20.83 -26.07 4.81
C PHE A 246 22.12 -25.55 4.19
N GLY A 247 23.18 -26.37 4.20
CA GLY A 247 24.47 -26.03 3.58
C GLY A 247 24.34 -25.79 2.08
N VAL A 248 23.58 -26.65 1.39
CA VAL A 248 23.32 -26.56 -0.06
C VAL A 248 22.60 -25.26 -0.40
N VAL A 249 21.55 -24.92 0.35
CA VAL A 249 20.79 -23.68 0.18
C VAL A 249 21.67 -22.45 0.43
N LEU A 250 22.47 -22.43 1.50
CA LEU A 250 23.35 -21.31 1.78
C LEU A 250 24.44 -21.12 0.72
N ASP A 251 24.98 -22.20 0.17
CA ASP A 251 25.98 -22.12 -0.90
C ASP A 251 25.37 -21.63 -2.21
N PHE A 252 24.16 -22.09 -2.56
CA PHE A 252 23.38 -21.50 -3.66
C PHE A 252 23.18 -19.98 -3.45
N MET A 253 22.73 -19.56 -2.26
CA MET A 253 22.53 -18.15 -1.95
C MET A 253 23.82 -17.34 -2.08
N LYS A 254 24.97 -17.87 -1.65
CA LYS A 254 26.28 -17.21 -1.85
C LYS A 254 26.65 -17.07 -3.33
N GLN A 255 26.37 -18.09 -4.14
CA GLN A 255 26.61 -18.04 -5.59
C GLN A 255 25.78 -16.93 -6.25
N MET A 256 24.52 -16.76 -5.85
CA MET A 256 23.65 -15.69 -6.36
C MET A 256 24.15 -14.29 -5.98
N ALA A 257 24.73 -14.14 -4.77
CA ALA A 257 25.35 -12.89 -4.32
C ALA A 257 26.63 -12.55 -5.10
N GLY A 258 27.33 -13.56 -5.59
CA GLY A 258 28.55 -13.43 -6.38
C GLY A 258 28.41 -12.49 -7.58
N LYS A 259 29.55 -12.01 -8.09
CA LYS A 259 29.57 -11.36 -9.41
C LYS A 259 29.06 -12.38 -10.44
N ALA A 260 28.20 -11.92 -11.36
CA ALA A 260 27.65 -12.74 -12.43
C ALA A 260 28.73 -13.67 -12.99
N PRO A 261 28.44 -14.96 -13.23
CA PRO A 261 29.39 -15.81 -13.92
C PRO A 261 29.74 -15.09 -15.23
N THR A 262 31.03 -14.76 -15.39
CA THR A 262 31.59 -14.43 -16.70
C THR A 262 31.09 -15.53 -17.61
N ALA A 263 30.34 -15.17 -18.65
CA ALA A 263 29.91 -16.09 -19.68
C ALA A 263 31.16 -16.73 -20.29
N GLN A 264 31.60 -17.82 -19.69
CA GLN A 264 32.59 -18.71 -20.25
C GLN A 264 31.81 -19.43 -21.33
N ARG A 265 31.75 -18.79 -22.50
CA ARG A 265 31.38 -19.45 -23.75
C ARG A 265 32.18 -20.73 -23.79
N TYR A 266 31.54 -21.87 -23.52
CA TYR A 266 32.07 -23.14 -23.95
C TYR A 266 32.26 -23.02 -25.45
N GLY A 267 33.52 -23.15 -25.86
CA GLY A 267 33.99 -22.79 -27.18
C GLY A 267 33.54 -23.76 -28.27
N ALA A 268 33.71 -23.24 -29.49
CA ALA A 268 33.93 -23.91 -30.77
C ALA A 268 33.00 -25.06 -31.16
#